data_AF-A0AAV8DFH2-F1
#
_entry.id   AF-A0AAV8DFH2-F1
#
_cell.length_a   1.000
_cell.length_b   1.000
_cell.length_c   1.000
_cell.angle_alpha   90.00
_cell.angle_beta   90.00
_cell.angle_gamma   90.00
#
_symmetry.space_group_name_H-M   'P 1'
#
loop_
_entity.id
_entity.type
_entity.pdbx_description
1 polymer ?
#
loop_
_entity_poly.entity_id
_entity_poly.type
_entity_poly.pdbx_seq_one_letter_code
_entity_poly.pdbx_strand_id
1 'polypeptide(L)'
;MLVEFEKWVSDYGRVYESETEKSKRFNIFKANYEYIQEKNKEPGLTYTLGLNEFADLTNEEFVARYTGALPPTDADLTIPAEPFKFENLSAPASIDWRSYGAVTPVKNQGSCGSCWAFSAVASIEGAVRLRKGTLLSLSEQELVDCVTTCNKCSGGWPANAFQWVISNRGIATEAYYPYSGTNGFCNGNLASYRAASITGYVNVPQYNEMALMYAVAMQPVSVALEATSTSFQFYRGGIYSGPCGNTLNHAVTIIGYGVAGNGMKYWIIKNSWGPTWGVGGYMYIQKEVYNLPAGLCGLAMAPSYPIASPYASA
;
A
#
# COMPACT_ATOMS: atom_id res chain seq x y z
N MET A 1 -4.84 -31.69 -8.52
CA MET A 1 -4.09 -30.55 -9.07
C MET A 1 -4.73 -29.98 -10.33
N LEU A 2 -4.91 -30.73 -11.43
CA LEU A 2 -5.52 -30.16 -12.65
C LEU A 2 -6.94 -29.62 -12.42
N VAL A 3 -7.80 -30.37 -11.73
CA VAL A 3 -9.16 -29.91 -11.37
C VAL A 3 -9.15 -28.61 -10.56
N GLU A 4 -8.23 -28.50 -9.60
CA GLU A 4 -8.09 -27.30 -8.76
C GLU A 4 -7.63 -26.10 -9.59
N PHE A 5 -6.70 -26.30 -10.53
CA PHE A 5 -6.24 -25.26 -11.43
C PHE A 5 -7.36 -24.79 -12.37
N GLU A 6 -8.11 -25.69 -13.01
CA GLU A 6 -9.21 -25.29 -13.90
C GLU A 6 -10.32 -24.56 -13.14
N LYS A 7 -10.60 -24.96 -11.89
CA LYS A 7 -11.51 -24.22 -11.02
C LYS A 7 -10.98 -22.82 -10.73
N TRP A 8 -9.72 -22.70 -10.31
CA TRP A 8 -9.09 -21.41 -10.05
C TRP A 8 -9.06 -20.51 -11.30
N VAL A 9 -8.77 -21.07 -12.47
CA VAL A 9 -8.83 -20.36 -13.77
C VAL A 9 -10.22 -19.79 -14.00
N SER A 10 -11.27 -20.57 -13.74
CA SER A 10 -12.66 -20.12 -13.84
C SER A 10 -12.99 -19.03 -12.81
N ASP A 11 -12.63 -19.23 -11.54
CA ASP A 11 -12.94 -18.32 -10.43
C ASP A 11 -12.31 -16.93 -10.62
N TYR A 12 -11.12 -16.86 -11.24
CA TYR A 12 -10.40 -15.62 -11.52
C TYR A 12 -10.48 -15.16 -12.98
N GLY A 13 -11.31 -15.82 -13.81
CA GLY A 13 -11.52 -15.44 -15.21
C GLY A 13 -10.23 -15.42 -16.05
N ARG A 14 -9.31 -16.35 -15.80
CA ARG A 14 -8.00 -16.39 -16.45
C ARG A 14 -8.13 -16.85 -17.91
N VAL A 15 -7.45 -16.13 -18.80
CA VAL A 15 -7.36 -16.44 -20.23
C VAL A 15 -5.89 -16.51 -20.61
N TYR A 16 -5.51 -17.54 -21.36
CA TYR A 16 -4.14 -17.77 -21.80
C TYR A 16 -4.05 -17.72 -23.31
N GLU A 17 -2.95 -17.16 -23.83
CA GLU A 17 -2.73 -16.96 -25.26
C GLU A 17 -2.54 -18.28 -26.04
N SER A 18 -2.07 -19.32 -25.35
CA SER A 18 -1.84 -20.65 -25.94
C SER A 18 -1.89 -21.76 -24.90
N GLU A 19 -2.07 -23.00 -25.34
CA GLU A 19 -1.94 -24.19 -24.48
C GLU A 19 -0.54 -24.33 -23.86
N THR A 20 0.50 -23.88 -24.57
CA THR A 20 1.87 -23.85 -24.04
C THR A 20 1.97 -22.91 -22.84
N GLU A 21 1.40 -21.71 -22.93
CA GLU A 21 1.35 -20.77 -21.81
C GLU A 21 0.48 -21.31 -20.68
N LYS A 22 -0.70 -21.87 -20.98
CA LYS A 22 -1.56 -22.51 -19.97
C LYS A 22 -0.84 -23.63 -19.22
N SER A 23 -0.08 -24.47 -19.92
CA SER A 23 0.72 -25.54 -19.32
C SER A 23 1.84 -25.00 -18.42
N LYS A 24 2.53 -23.93 -18.84
CA LYS A 24 3.52 -23.23 -18.00
C LYS A 24 2.86 -22.68 -16.73
N ARG A 25 1.71 -22.01 -16.87
CA ARG A 25 0.94 -21.41 -15.77
C ARG A 25 0.41 -22.45 -14.80
N PHE A 26 -0.01 -23.61 -15.30
CA PHE A 26 -0.38 -24.76 -14.47
C PHE A 26 0.79 -25.26 -13.59
N ASN A 27 2.00 -25.36 -14.15
CA ASN A 27 3.17 -25.79 -13.37
C ASN A 27 3.53 -24.79 -12.27
N ILE A 28 3.45 -23.48 -12.57
CA ILE A 28 3.65 -22.41 -11.58
C ILE A 28 2.59 -22.48 -10.48
N PHE A 29 1.31 -22.60 -10.87
CA PHE A 29 0.20 -22.78 -9.94
C PHE A 29 0.40 -23.98 -9.02
N LYS A 30 0.84 -25.11 -9.56
CA LYS A 30 1.12 -26.31 -8.77
C LYS A 30 2.22 -26.05 -7.74
N ALA A 31 3.32 -25.42 -8.13
CA ALA A 31 4.42 -25.10 -7.20
C ALA A 31 3.97 -24.14 -6.10
N ASN A 32 3.20 -23.10 -6.44
CA ASN A 32 2.66 -22.16 -5.47
C ASN A 32 1.66 -22.83 -4.51
N TYR A 33 0.79 -23.71 -5.03
CA TYR A 33 -0.14 -24.49 -4.21
C TYR A 33 0.63 -25.36 -3.20
N GLU A 34 1.65 -26.09 -3.64
CA GLU A 34 2.47 -26.94 -2.77
C GLU A 34 3.19 -26.10 -1.69
N TYR A 35 3.75 -24.94 -2.05
CA TYR A 35 4.34 -24.00 -1.09
C TYR A 35 3.31 -23.53 -0.04
N ILE A 36 2.11 -23.13 -0.46
CA ILE A 36 1.04 -22.69 0.45
C ILE A 36 0.68 -23.81 1.43
N GLN A 37 0.48 -25.03 0.94
CA GLN A 37 0.12 -26.17 1.77
C GLN A 37 1.21 -26.50 2.79
N GLU A 38 2.48 -26.46 2.38
CA GLU A 38 3.58 -26.77 3.29
C GLU A 38 3.79 -25.67 4.32
N LYS A 39 3.75 -24.39 3.90
CA LYS A 39 3.89 -23.26 4.81
C LYS A 39 2.81 -23.27 5.90
N ASN A 40 1.57 -23.56 5.53
CA ASN A 40 0.44 -23.62 6.47
C ASN A 40 0.54 -24.77 7.49
N LYS A 41 1.45 -25.74 7.33
CA LYS A 41 1.70 -26.80 8.33
C LYS A 41 2.74 -26.39 9.37
N GLU A 42 3.45 -25.29 9.18
CA GLU A 42 4.52 -24.88 10.10
C GLU A 42 3.95 -24.61 11.51
N PRO A 43 4.47 -25.29 12.55
CA PRO A 43 4.03 -25.06 13.91
C PRO A 43 4.31 -23.62 14.35
N GLY A 44 3.31 -22.97 14.96
CA GLY A 44 3.45 -21.61 15.48
C GLY A 44 3.32 -20.50 14.44
N LEU A 45 2.93 -20.81 13.19
CA LEU A 45 2.62 -19.79 12.20
C LEU A 45 1.44 -18.93 12.67
N THR A 46 1.61 -17.60 12.66
CA THR A 46 0.62 -16.64 13.17
C THR A 46 -0.31 -16.11 12.07
N TYR A 47 -0.10 -16.57 10.84
CA TYR A 47 -0.85 -16.20 9.65
C TYR A 47 -1.13 -17.43 8.79
N THR A 48 -1.96 -17.26 7.77
CA THR A 48 -2.27 -18.31 6.79
C THR A 48 -2.03 -17.79 5.39
N LEU A 49 -1.56 -18.68 4.52
CA LEU A 49 -1.49 -18.45 3.08
C LEU A 49 -2.69 -19.07 2.36
N GLY A 50 -3.01 -18.56 1.19
CA GLY A 50 -4.09 -19.09 0.36
C GLY A 50 -3.92 -18.73 -1.11
N LEU A 51 -4.56 -19.52 -1.97
CA LEU A 51 -4.67 -19.17 -3.38
C LEU A 51 -5.41 -17.84 -3.54
N ASN A 52 -4.80 -16.94 -4.29
CA ASN A 52 -5.39 -15.67 -4.70
C ASN A 52 -5.18 -15.50 -6.21
N GLU A 53 -5.44 -14.31 -6.74
CA GLU A 53 -5.31 -14.05 -8.17
C GLU A 53 -3.87 -14.23 -8.67
N PHE A 54 -2.83 -14.20 -7.82
CA PHE A 54 -1.44 -14.30 -8.24
C PHE A 54 -0.92 -15.73 -8.33
N ALA A 55 -1.79 -16.75 -8.21
CA ALA A 55 -1.35 -18.14 -8.06
C ALA A 55 -0.66 -18.72 -9.29
N ASP A 56 -0.86 -18.18 -10.50
CA ASP A 56 -0.17 -18.61 -11.71
C ASP A 56 1.08 -17.78 -12.07
N LEU A 57 1.52 -16.91 -11.17
CA LEU A 57 2.74 -16.10 -11.32
C LEU A 57 3.88 -16.65 -10.49
N THR A 58 5.09 -16.63 -11.04
CA THR A 58 6.28 -16.79 -10.19
C THR A 58 6.41 -15.59 -9.26
N ASN A 59 7.18 -15.73 -8.19
CA ASN A 59 7.40 -14.62 -7.28
C ASN A 59 8.13 -13.45 -7.97
N GLU A 60 9.04 -13.73 -8.89
CA GLU A 60 9.75 -12.73 -9.68
C GLU A 60 8.80 -11.97 -10.63
N GLU A 61 7.90 -12.69 -11.32
CA GLU A 61 6.86 -12.06 -12.15
C GLU A 61 5.92 -11.19 -11.31
N PHE A 62 5.56 -11.66 -10.11
CA PHE A 62 4.73 -10.92 -9.17
C PHE A 62 5.42 -9.63 -8.71
N VAL A 63 6.65 -9.73 -8.19
CA VAL A 63 7.41 -8.57 -7.71
C VAL A 63 7.60 -7.55 -8.82
N ALA A 64 7.98 -7.98 -10.03
CA ALA A 64 8.22 -7.09 -11.16
C ALA A 64 6.98 -6.33 -11.63
N ARG A 65 5.77 -6.87 -11.43
CA ARG A 65 4.51 -6.29 -11.95
C ARG A 65 3.70 -5.51 -10.89
N TYR A 66 3.77 -5.93 -9.63
CA TYR A 66 2.85 -5.45 -8.58
C TYR A 66 3.53 -4.59 -7.51
N THR A 67 4.85 -4.46 -7.58
CA THR A 67 5.64 -3.54 -6.73
C THR A 67 6.15 -2.36 -7.57
N GLY A 68 6.74 -1.34 -6.95
CA GLY A 68 7.18 -0.14 -7.67
C GLY A 68 7.53 1.07 -6.80
N ALA A 69 7.64 0.92 -5.48
CA ALA A 69 8.23 1.96 -4.66
C ALA A 69 9.73 2.00 -4.95
N LEU A 70 10.22 3.19 -5.32
CA LEU A 70 11.64 3.43 -5.56
C LEU A 70 12.10 4.41 -4.49
N PRO A 71 12.93 3.97 -3.52
CA PRO A 71 13.47 4.86 -2.51
C PRO A 71 14.12 6.11 -3.14
N PRO A 72 13.91 7.30 -2.54
CA PRO A 72 14.43 8.55 -3.06
C PRO A 72 15.96 8.50 -3.10
N THR A 73 16.54 9.11 -4.12
CA THR A 73 17.99 9.34 -4.16
C THR A 73 18.39 10.41 -3.14
N ASP A 74 19.67 10.55 -2.80
CA ASP A 74 20.13 11.62 -1.90
C ASP A 74 19.74 13.03 -2.40
N ALA A 75 19.57 13.21 -3.72
CA ALA A 75 19.10 14.46 -4.31
C ALA A 75 17.60 14.74 -4.02
N ASP A 76 16.78 13.69 -3.89
CA ASP A 76 15.34 13.77 -3.58
C ASP A 76 15.08 14.07 -2.09
N LEU A 77 16.08 13.89 -1.22
CA LEU A 77 16.00 14.22 0.21
C LEU A 77 16.01 15.73 0.51
N THR A 78 16.10 16.57 -0.52
CA THR A 78 16.10 18.04 -0.41
C THR A 78 14.70 18.66 -0.30
N ILE A 79 13.63 17.86 -0.45
CA ILE A 79 12.25 18.35 -0.37
C ILE A 79 11.89 18.68 1.09
N PRO A 80 11.56 19.94 1.41
CA PRO A 80 11.30 20.35 2.79
C PRO A 80 10.01 19.71 3.32
N ALA A 81 10.16 18.80 4.28
CA ALA A 81 9.06 18.29 5.09
C ALA A 81 8.87 19.14 6.34
N GLU A 82 7.64 19.22 6.85
CA GLU A 82 7.35 19.82 8.14
C GLU A 82 7.94 18.97 9.28
N PRO A 83 8.42 19.58 10.38
CA PRO A 83 9.01 18.85 11.48
C PRO A 83 7.97 18.01 12.22
N PHE A 84 8.36 16.79 12.60
CA PHE A 84 7.55 15.96 13.48
C PHE A 84 7.54 16.52 14.90
N LYS A 85 6.34 16.74 15.47
CA LYS A 85 6.18 17.29 16.81
C LYS A 85 5.77 16.20 17.79
N PHE A 86 6.53 16.04 18.87
CA PHE A 86 6.25 15.06 19.93
C PHE A 86 5.30 15.56 21.03
N GLU A 87 4.86 16.82 20.94
CA GLU A 87 4.06 17.47 21.97
C GLU A 87 2.60 16.97 21.96
N ASN A 88 2.05 16.72 23.16
CA ASN A 88 0.65 16.30 23.37
C ASN A 88 0.23 15.02 22.62
N LEU A 89 1.19 14.13 22.34
CA LEU A 89 0.89 12.86 21.69
C LEU A 89 0.21 11.90 22.67
N SER A 90 -0.97 11.42 22.29
CA SER A 90 -1.68 10.32 22.94
C SER A 90 -2.15 9.36 21.86
N ALA A 91 -2.03 8.07 22.13
CA ALA A 91 -2.43 7.01 21.22
C ALA A 91 -3.34 6.03 21.98
N PRO A 92 -4.52 5.67 21.43
CA PRO A 92 -5.32 4.60 21.99
C PRO A 92 -4.59 3.25 21.90
N ALA A 93 -5.06 2.23 22.61
CA ALA A 93 -4.48 0.88 22.52
C ALA A 93 -4.69 0.23 21.15
N SER A 94 -5.78 0.60 20.47
CA SER A 94 -6.10 0.19 19.10
C SER A 94 -6.83 1.32 18.38
N ILE A 95 -6.65 1.37 17.06
CA ILE A 95 -7.37 2.28 16.18
C ILE A 95 -7.56 1.63 14.82
N ASP A 96 -8.70 1.86 14.21
CA ASP A 96 -9.01 1.44 12.84
C ASP A 96 -9.78 2.55 12.14
N TRP A 97 -9.12 3.27 11.23
CA TRP A 97 -9.71 4.42 10.55
C TRP A 97 -10.90 4.06 9.65
N ARG A 98 -11.14 2.78 9.34
CA ARG A 98 -12.36 2.33 8.66
C ARG A 98 -13.61 2.63 9.49
N SER A 99 -13.54 2.39 10.79
CA SER A 99 -14.65 2.63 11.74
C SER A 99 -15.01 4.12 11.88
N TYR A 100 -14.13 5.02 11.45
CA TYR A 100 -14.33 6.47 11.46
C TYR A 100 -14.68 7.02 10.06
N GLY A 101 -14.86 6.14 9.07
CA GLY A 101 -15.15 6.51 7.69
C GLY A 101 -14.02 7.28 7.01
N ALA A 102 -12.77 7.09 7.43
CA ALA A 102 -11.56 7.76 6.93
C ALA A 102 -10.72 6.88 5.98
N VAL A 103 -11.33 5.84 5.40
CA VAL A 103 -10.68 4.92 4.47
C VAL A 103 -11.66 4.60 3.35
N THR A 104 -11.27 4.90 2.10
CA THR A 104 -12.01 4.49 0.90
C THR A 104 -11.93 2.98 0.68
N PRO A 105 -12.80 2.37 -0.16
CA PRO A 105 -12.66 0.97 -0.56
C PRO A 105 -11.24 0.62 -1.07
N VAL A 106 -10.86 -0.65 -0.95
CA VAL A 106 -9.60 -1.14 -1.53
C VAL A 106 -9.68 -1.05 -3.06
N LYS A 107 -8.64 -0.49 -3.66
CA LYS A 107 -8.48 -0.37 -5.12
C LYS A 107 -7.47 -1.42 -5.64
N ASN A 108 -7.32 -1.50 -6.96
CA ASN A 108 -6.37 -2.40 -7.61
C ASN A 108 -5.47 -1.62 -8.59
N GLN A 109 -4.16 -1.61 -8.34
CA GLN A 109 -3.16 -0.95 -9.19
C GLN A 109 -2.86 -1.71 -10.49
N GLY A 110 -3.34 -2.95 -10.62
CA GLY A 110 -2.99 -3.84 -11.73
C GLY A 110 -1.49 -4.09 -11.84
N SER A 111 -0.99 -4.28 -13.07
CA SER A 111 0.42 -4.53 -13.36
C SER A 111 1.24 -3.23 -13.54
N CYS A 112 0.81 -2.14 -12.92
CA CYS A 112 1.50 -0.86 -12.92
C CYS A 112 2.17 -0.65 -11.56
N GLY A 113 3.48 -0.34 -11.54
CA GLY A 113 4.25 -0.03 -10.34
C GLY A 113 3.90 1.32 -9.70
N SER A 114 2.61 1.60 -9.53
CA SER A 114 2.05 2.88 -9.06
C SER A 114 1.67 2.87 -7.58
N CYS A 115 2.08 1.85 -6.81
CA CYS A 115 1.83 1.76 -5.37
C CYS A 115 2.20 3.04 -4.59
N TRP A 116 3.21 3.78 -5.04
CA TRP A 116 3.59 5.08 -4.50
C TRP A 116 2.46 6.12 -4.56
N ALA A 117 1.71 6.15 -5.66
CA ALA A 117 0.55 7.02 -5.86
C ALA A 117 -0.62 6.56 -4.99
N PHE A 118 -0.93 5.25 -4.97
CA PHE A 118 -1.99 4.68 -4.12
C PHE A 118 -1.77 4.95 -2.63
N SER A 119 -0.54 4.77 -2.16
CA SER A 119 -0.19 5.00 -0.76
C SER A 119 -0.32 6.48 -0.37
N ALA A 120 0.13 7.38 -1.25
CA ALA A 120 -0.02 8.82 -1.05
C ALA A 120 -1.51 9.22 -1.05
N VAL A 121 -2.26 8.80 -2.06
CA VAL A 121 -3.69 9.12 -2.19
C VAL A 121 -4.48 8.64 -0.98
N ALA A 122 -4.35 7.38 -0.58
CA ALA A 122 -5.10 6.86 0.58
C ALA A 122 -4.78 7.61 1.88
N SER A 123 -3.54 8.11 2.03
CA SER A 123 -3.15 8.96 3.17
C SER A 123 -3.79 10.36 3.09
N ILE A 124 -3.86 10.96 1.89
CA ILE A 124 -4.53 12.25 1.66
C ILE A 124 -6.02 12.13 1.90
N GLU A 125 -6.67 11.09 1.36
CA GLU A 125 -8.11 10.84 1.53
C GLU A 125 -8.49 10.79 3.02
N GLY A 126 -7.72 10.03 3.81
CA GLY A 126 -7.92 9.94 5.25
C GLY A 126 -7.71 11.27 5.97
N ALA A 127 -6.60 11.96 5.70
CA ALA A 127 -6.31 13.26 6.31
C ALA A 127 -7.40 14.31 5.99
N VAL A 128 -7.84 14.36 4.74
CA VAL A 128 -8.90 15.26 4.27
C VAL A 128 -10.23 14.93 4.93
N ARG A 129 -10.59 13.64 5.04
CA ARG A 129 -11.80 13.22 5.75
C ARG A 129 -11.82 13.65 7.21
N LEU A 130 -10.70 13.51 7.90
CA LEU A 130 -10.57 13.87 9.31
C LEU A 130 -10.60 15.39 9.51
N ARG A 131 -10.09 16.15 8.53
CA ARG A 131 -10.09 17.62 8.58
C ARG A 131 -11.41 18.25 8.17
N LYS A 132 -12.05 17.74 7.11
CA LYS A 132 -13.20 18.37 6.43
C LYS A 132 -14.52 17.65 6.62
N GLY A 133 -14.52 16.41 7.13
CA GLY A 133 -15.73 15.63 7.35
C GLY A 133 -16.21 14.81 6.15
N THR A 134 -15.70 15.06 4.94
CA THR A 134 -16.12 14.36 3.72
C THR A 134 -15.03 13.41 3.23
N LEU A 135 -15.40 12.15 2.96
CA LEU A 135 -14.49 11.17 2.37
C LEU A 135 -14.60 11.28 0.85
N LEU A 136 -13.50 11.63 0.21
CA LEU A 136 -13.40 11.70 -1.24
C LEU A 136 -12.57 10.53 -1.73
N SER A 137 -12.92 9.97 -2.89
CA SER A 137 -12.00 9.11 -3.62
C SER A 137 -11.20 9.96 -4.60
N LEU A 138 -9.89 10.01 -4.42
CA LEU A 138 -8.98 10.87 -5.19
C LEU A 138 -8.25 10.06 -6.27
N SER A 139 -7.72 10.75 -7.28
CA SER A 139 -7.14 10.14 -8.47
C SER A 139 -5.69 9.72 -8.27
N GLU A 140 -5.40 8.42 -8.31
CA GLU A 140 -4.01 7.96 -8.44
C GLU A 140 -3.45 8.24 -9.84
N GLN A 141 -4.29 8.24 -10.88
CA GLN A 141 -3.84 8.42 -12.26
C GLN A 141 -3.30 9.83 -12.52
N GLU A 142 -3.90 10.85 -11.91
CA GLU A 142 -3.38 12.21 -12.01
C GLU A 142 -1.95 12.28 -11.49
N LEU A 143 -1.65 11.58 -10.38
CA LEU A 143 -0.28 11.48 -9.89
C LEU A 143 0.62 10.71 -10.88
N VAL A 144 0.17 9.54 -11.34
CA VAL A 144 0.93 8.73 -12.32
C VAL A 144 1.27 9.52 -13.58
N ASP A 145 0.36 10.36 -14.07
CA ASP A 145 0.54 11.10 -15.31
C ASP A 145 1.31 12.41 -15.13
N CYS A 146 1.17 13.07 -13.98
CA CYS A 146 1.64 14.45 -13.77
C CYS A 146 2.86 14.62 -12.84
N VAL A 147 3.20 13.64 -11.98
CA VAL A 147 4.40 13.75 -11.12
C VAL A 147 5.65 13.39 -11.92
N THR A 148 6.33 14.41 -12.44
CA THR A 148 7.53 14.23 -13.30
C THR A 148 8.78 13.79 -12.56
N THR A 149 8.82 13.91 -11.23
CA THR A 149 9.92 13.38 -10.40
C THR A 149 9.77 11.89 -10.10
N CYS A 150 8.70 11.26 -10.60
CA CYS A 150 8.47 9.82 -10.52
C CYS A 150 8.41 9.24 -11.93
N ASN A 151 8.57 7.93 -12.02
CA ASN A 151 8.64 7.20 -13.29
C ASN A 151 7.33 6.48 -13.62
N LYS A 152 6.18 7.08 -13.24
CA LYS A 152 4.84 6.57 -13.56
C LYS A 152 4.67 5.11 -13.09
N CYS A 153 4.33 4.18 -14.00
CA CYS A 153 4.25 2.74 -13.71
C CYS A 153 5.59 2.04 -13.48
N SER A 154 6.72 2.67 -13.80
CA SER A 154 8.05 2.11 -13.48
C SER A 154 8.49 2.43 -12.05
N GLY A 155 7.68 3.20 -11.32
CA GLY A 155 7.86 3.42 -9.90
C GLY A 155 8.04 4.87 -9.49
N GLY A 156 8.02 5.09 -8.19
CA GLY A 156 8.08 6.43 -7.61
C GLY A 156 8.06 6.38 -6.09
N TRP A 157 7.92 7.56 -5.48
CA TRP A 157 7.95 7.70 -4.04
C TRP A 157 6.80 8.56 -3.50
N PRO A 158 6.12 8.15 -2.40
CA PRO A 158 4.95 8.87 -1.89
C PRO A 158 5.22 10.34 -1.52
N ALA A 159 6.41 10.69 -1.03
CA ALA A 159 6.71 12.08 -0.66
C ALA A 159 6.72 13.02 -1.88
N ASN A 160 7.17 12.55 -3.04
CA ASN A 160 7.12 13.30 -4.29
C ASN A 160 5.67 13.55 -4.73
N ALA A 161 4.78 12.58 -4.51
CA ALA A 161 3.35 12.78 -4.73
C ALA A 161 2.78 13.88 -3.83
N PHE A 162 3.09 13.86 -2.52
CA PHE A 162 2.66 14.93 -1.62
C PHE A 162 3.17 16.29 -2.09
N GLN A 163 4.46 16.39 -2.42
CA GLN A 163 5.05 17.64 -2.90
C GLN A 163 4.37 18.14 -4.18
N TRP A 164 4.05 17.24 -5.11
CA TRP A 164 3.34 17.61 -6.33
C TRP A 164 1.94 18.13 -6.03
N VAL A 165 1.16 17.48 -5.14
CA VAL A 165 -0.18 17.94 -4.76
C VAL A 165 -0.13 19.34 -4.11
N ILE A 166 0.88 19.62 -3.29
CA ILE A 166 1.12 20.95 -2.70
C ILE A 166 1.35 21.98 -3.83
N SER A 167 2.28 21.70 -4.75
CA SER A 167 2.63 22.59 -5.86
C SER A 167 1.47 22.80 -6.84
N ASN A 168 0.71 21.73 -7.14
CA ASN A 168 -0.49 21.77 -7.99
C ASN A 168 -1.68 22.42 -7.29
N ARG A 169 -1.57 22.71 -5.99
CA ARG A 169 -2.63 23.25 -5.11
C ARG A 169 -3.83 22.32 -4.96
N GLY A 170 -3.66 21.04 -5.25
CA GLY A 170 -4.68 20.02 -5.08
C GLY A 170 -4.57 18.84 -6.03
N ILE A 171 -5.58 18.00 -5.95
CA ILE A 171 -5.73 16.75 -6.69
C ILE A 171 -7.21 16.51 -6.99
N ALA A 172 -7.51 15.97 -8.15
CA ALA A 172 -8.82 15.62 -8.65
C ALA A 172 -9.41 14.39 -7.93
N THR A 173 -10.71 14.19 -8.09
CA THR A 173 -11.36 12.93 -7.70
C THR A 173 -11.07 11.82 -8.70
N GLU A 174 -11.08 10.56 -8.25
CA GLU A 174 -11.03 9.36 -9.09
C GLU A 174 -12.08 9.40 -10.21
N ALA A 175 -13.30 9.86 -9.91
CA ALA A 175 -14.38 9.95 -10.90
C ALA A 175 -14.10 10.96 -12.05
N TYR A 176 -13.24 11.95 -11.80
CA TYR A 176 -12.94 13.00 -12.78
C TYR A 176 -11.65 12.72 -13.56
N TYR A 177 -10.69 12.05 -12.93
CA TYR A 177 -9.47 11.55 -13.57
C TYR A 177 -9.32 10.06 -13.24
N PRO A 178 -10.01 9.16 -13.95
CA PRO A 178 -10.07 7.74 -13.60
C PRO A 178 -8.75 7.00 -13.78
N TYR A 179 -8.55 5.97 -12.96
CA TYR A 179 -7.41 5.07 -13.05
C TYR A 179 -7.45 4.20 -14.31
N SER A 180 -6.36 4.24 -15.07
CA SER A 180 -6.17 3.44 -16.28
C SER A 180 -5.14 2.32 -16.12
N GLY A 181 -4.33 2.35 -15.05
CA GLY A 181 -3.29 1.35 -14.81
C GLY A 181 -2.17 1.35 -15.85
N THR A 182 -2.00 2.46 -16.57
CA THR A 182 -0.99 2.60 -17.62
C THR A 182 -0.35 3.99 -17.60
N ASN A 183 0.76 4.15 -18.31
CA ASN A 183 1.42 5.43 -18.47
C ASN A 183 0.60 6.33 -19.40
N GLY A 184 0.09 7.45 -18.87
CA GLY A 184 -0.56 8.50 -19.66
C GLY A 184 0.29 9.77 -19.77
N PHE A 185 -0.29 10.79 -20.41
CA PHE A 185 0.20 12.16 -20.39
C PHE A 185 -0.62 12.97 -19.39
N CYS A 186 0.02 13.91 -18.69
CA CYS A 186 -0.68 14.81 -17.77
C CYS A 186 -1.76 15.61 -18.51
N ASN A 187 -3.03 15.29 -18.27
CA ASN A 187 -4.13 15.99 -18.88
C ASN A 187 -4.46 17.26 -18.07
N GLY A 188 -3.91 18.39 -18.50
CA GLY A 188 -4.08 19.68 -17.81
C GLY A 188 -5.54 20.14 -17.67
N ASN A 189 -6.44 19.73 -18.58
CA ASN A 189 -7.87 20.06 -18.46
C ASN A 189 -8.51 19.28 -17.31
N LEU A 190 -8.18 17.99 -17.17
CA LEU A 190 -8.67 17.18 -16.06
C LEU A 190 -8.00 17.57 -14.73
N ALA A 191 -6.70 17.80 -14.74
CA ALA A 191 -5.93 18.23 -13.57
C ALA A 191 -6.28 19.67 -13.09
N SER A 192 -7.04 20.43 -13.88
CA SER A 192 -7.54 21.75 -13.45
C SER A 192 -8.60 21.65 -12.36
N TYR A 193 -9.30 20.51 -12.25
CA TYR A 193 -10.27 20.25 -11.20
C TYR A 193 -9.59 19.71 -9.94
N ARG A 194 -9.63 20.50 -8.86
CA ARG A 194 -8.97 20.18 -7.59
C ARG A 194 -10.03 19.89 -6.53
N ALA A 195 -10.22 18.64 -6.18
CA ALA A 195 -11.22 18.20 -5.20
C ALA A 195 -10.71 18.27 -3.75
N ALA A 196 -9.41 18.06 -3.56
CA ALA A 196 -8.77 18.11 -2.27
C ALA A 196 -7.38 18.74 -2.39
N SER A 197 -6.86 19.28 -1.28
CA SER A 197 -5.53 19.88 -1.21
C SER A 197 -4.89 19.64 0.15
N ILE A 198 -3.56 19.64 0.14
CA ILE A 198 -2.71 19.52 1.33
C ILE A 198 -1.76 20.72 1.35
N THR A 199 -1.35 21.15 2.54
CA THR A 199 -0.46 22.32 2.72
C THR A 199 0.97 21.95 3.01
N GLY A 200 1.24 20.68 3.32
CA GLY A 200 2.53 20.17 3.72
C GLY A 200 2.46 18.66 3.93
N TYR A 201 3.58 18.06 4.29
CA TYR A 201 3.66 16.68 4.75
C TYR A 201 4.77 16.57 5.80
N VAL A 202 4.69 15.53 6.63
CA VAL A 202 5.65 15.25 7.69
C VAL A 202 6.30 13.92 7.42
N ASN A 203 7.64 13.86 7.51
CA ASN A 203 8.37 12.61 7.62
C ASN A 203 8.35 12.18 9.09
N VAL A 204 7.83 11.00 9.36
CA VAL A 204 7.87 10.41 10.70
C VAL A 204 9.33 9.97 10.96
N PRO A 205 9.85 10.17 12.19
CA PRO A 205 11.18 9.72 12.57
C PRO A 205 11.44 8.28 12.15
N GLN A 206 12.51 8.08 11.37
CA GLN A 206 12.90 6.77 10.86
C GLN A 206 13.25 5.82 12.02
N TYR A 207 13.02 4.53 11.79
CA TYR A 207 13.35 3.46 12.74
C TYR A 207 12.66 3.59 14.10
N ASN A 208 11.49 4.23 14.13
CA ASN A 208 10.77 4.55 15.36
C ASN A 208 9.29 4.19 15.26
N GLU A 209 8.96 2.92 15.57
CA GLU A 209 7.57 2.43 15.57
C GLU A 209 6.69 3.16 16.60
N MET A 210 7.25 3.76 17.64
CA MET A 210 6.50 4.59 18.59
C MET A 210 6.05 5.91 17.95
N ALA A 211 6.94 6.61 17.25
CA ALA A 211 6.58 7.81 16.49
C ALA A 211 5.59 7.50 15.37
N LEU A 212 5.76 6.36 14.69
CA LEU A 212 4.80 5.86 13.71
C LEU A 212 3.42 5.59 14.33
N MET A 213 3.38 5.01 15.53
CA MET A 213 2.11 4.74 16.23
C MET A 213 1.37 6.03 16.56
N TYR A 214 2.08 7.05 17.03
CA TYR A 214 1.48 8.36 17.27
C TYR A 214 0.98 9.03 15.98
N ALA A 215 1.73 8.94 14.88
CA ALA A 215 1.27 9.43 13.58
C ALA A 215 -0.01 8.71 13.12
N VAL A 216 -0.05 7.38 13.23
CA VAL A 216 -1.22 6.56 12.86
C VAL A 216 -2.42 6.84 13.78
N ALA A 217 -2.18 7.16 15.05
CA ALA A 217 -3.23 7.56 15.98
C ALA A 217 -3.91 8.89 15.57
N MET A 218 -3.24 9.73 14.78
CA MET A 218 -3.77 11.00 14.30
C MET A 218 -4.48 10.87 12.95
N GLN A 219 -3.98 10.03 12.04
CA GLN A 219 -4.51 9.83 10.69
C GLN A 219 -3.86 8.62 9.98
N PRO A 220 -4.36 8.16 8.83
CA PRO A 220 -3.64 7.19 8.00
C PRO A 220 -2.26 7.70 7.54
N VAL A 221 -1.27 6.80 7.51
CA VAL A 221 0.14 7.11 7.23
C VAL A 221 0.64 6.28 6.04
N SER A 222 1.31 6.92 5.09
CA SER A 222 1.98 6.25 3.98
C SER A 222 3.29 5.65 4.47
N VAL A 223 3.53 4.38 4.16
CA VAL A 223 4.79 3.68 4.46
C VAL A 223 5.27 2.92 3.22
N ALA A 224 6.57 2.66 3.17
CA ALA A 224 7.13 1.69 2.24
C ALA A 224 7.60 0.45 3.01
N LEU A 225 7.52 -0.72 2.37
CA LEU A 225 7.94 -1.99 2.91
C LEU A 225 8.51 -2.90 1.81
N GLU A 226 9.15 -3.99 2.22
CA GLU A 226 9.56 -5.07 1.34
C GLU A 226 8.43 -6.08 1.17
N ALA A 227 7.98 -6.27 -0.07
CA ALA A 227 6.92 -7.19 -0.46
C ALA A 227 7.41 -8.29 -1.43
N THR A 228 8.63 -8.80 -1.22
CA THR A 228 9.27 -9.79 -2.11
C THR A 228 8.98 -11.24 -1.74
N SER A 229 8.65 -11.55 -0.48
CA SER A 229 8.45 -12.94 -0.04
C SER A 229 7.24 -13.61 -0.70
N THR A 230 7.37 -14.89 -1.08
CA THR A 230 6.24 -15.74 -1.54
C THR A 230 5.13 -15.82 -0.48
N SER A 231 5.47 -15.76 0.81
CA SER A 231 4.47 -15.68 1.89
C SER A 231 3.70 -14.36 1.87
N PHE A 232 4.33 -13.25 1.43
CA PHE A 232 3.66 -11.97 1.26
C PHE A 232 2.70 -12.00 0.06
N GLN A 233 3.15 -12.57 -1.06
CA GLN A 233 2.34 -12.76 -2.27
C GLN A 233 1.03 -13.51 -1.97
N PHE A 234 1.08 -14.55 -1.13
CA PHE A 234 -0.06 -15.43 -0.83
C PHE A 234 -0.72 -15.19 0.53
N TYR A 235 -0.40 -14.10 1.22
CA TYR A 235 -1.03 -13.78 2.50
C TYR A 235 -2.55 -13.79 2.38
N ARG A 236 -3.22 -14.49 3.30
CA ARG A 236 -4.68 -14.64 3.34
C ARG A 236 -5.32 -14.15 4.63
N GLY A 237 -4.61 -14.23 5.76
CA GLY A 237 -5.15 -13.82 7.05
C GLY A 237 -4.22 -14.09 8.22
N GLY A 238 -4.64 -13.68 9.43
CA GLY A 238 -3.81 -13.69 10.63
C GLY A 238 -2.77 -12.57 10.66
N ILE A 239 -1.84 -12.60 11.60
CA ILE A 239 -0.80 -11.57 11.75
C ILE A 239 0.47 -12.03 11.04
N TYR A 240 0.81 -11.36 9.95
CA TYR A 240 2.03 -11.63 9.19
C TYR A 240 3.25 -11.33 10.04
N SER A 241 4.10 -12.34 10.23
CA SER A 241 5.31 -12.28 11.07
C SER A 241 6.59 -12.53 10.27
N GLY A 242 6.55 -12.33 8.95
CA GLY A 242 7.64 -12.63 8.03
C GLY A 242 7.56 -14.03 7.40
N PRO A 243 8.54 -14.42 6.57
CA PRO A 243 9.81 -13.74 6.36
C PRO A 243 9.72 -12.52 5.42
N CYS A 244 10.55 -11.53 5.66
CA CYS A 244 10.85 -10.41 4.76
C CYS A 244 12.14 -9.73 5.25
N GLY A 245 12.88 -9.12 4.34
CA GLY A 245 13.99 -8.22 4.60
C GLY A 245 13.52 -6.79 4.81
N ASN A 246 14.28 -5.82 4.31
CA ASN A 246 14.00 -4.39 4.44
C ASN A 246 14.39 -3.59 3.17
N THR A 247 14.51 -4.27 2.03
CA THR A 247 14.71 -3.64 0.72
C THR A 247 13.36 -3.14 0.22
N LEU A 248 13.04 -1.88 0.56
CA LEU A 248 11.75 -1.27 0.28
C LEU A 248 11.46 -1.26 -1.23
N ASN A 249 10.36 -1.90 -1.63
CA ASN A 249 9.95 -2.00 -3.04
C ASN A 249 8.45 -1.76 -3.24
N HIS A 250 7.65 -1.68 -2.17
CA HIS A 250 6.21 -1.47 -2.26
C HIS A 250 5.74 -0.43 -1.26
N ALA A 251 4.79 0.41 -1.64
CA ALA A 251 4.23 1.46 -0.79
C ALA A 251 2.76 1.16 -0.46
N VAL A 252 2.41 1.31 0.81
CA VAL A 252 1.08 0.98 1.37
C VAL A 252 0.70 1.98 2.46
N THR A 253 -0.58 2.00 2.84
CA THR A 253 -1.06 2.90 3.89
C THR A 253 -1.35 2.14 5.17
N ILE A 254 -0.73 2.52 6.28
CA ILE A 254 -1.14 2.07 7.62
C ILE A 254 -2.38 2.87 8.02
N ILE A 255 -3.49 2.17 8.23
CA ILE A 255 -4.79 2.73 8.58
C ILE A 255 -5.20 2.42 10.02
N GLY A 256 -4.31 1.81 10.80
CA GLY A 256 -4.60 1.46 12.17
C GLY A 256 -3.60 0.49 12.79
N TYR A 257 -3.89 0.08 14.01
CA TYR A 257 -3.14 -0.93 14.75
C TYR A 257 -4.00 -1.52 15.86
N GLY A 258 -3.57 -2.65 16.41
CA GLY A 258 -4.24 -3.28 17.54
C GLY A 258 -3.37 -4.33 18.24
N VAL A 259 -4.02 -5.03 19.16
CA VAL A 259 -3.45 -6.12 19.95
C VAL A 259 -4.39 -7.31 19.85
N ALA A 260 -3.89 -8.45 19.39
CA ALA A 260 -4.67 -9.68 19.34
C ALA A 260 -4.86 -10.28 20.74
N GLY A 261 -5.80 -11.22 20.87
CA GLY A 261 -6.13 -11.85 22.16
C GLY A 261 -4.97 -12.60 22.81
N ASN A 262 -3.95 -12.99 22.05
CA ASN A 262 -2.71 -13.60 22.53
C ASN A 262 -1.60 -12.57 22.89
N GLY A 263 -1.92 -11.27 22.85
CA GLY A 263 -0.99 -10.17 23.13
C GLY A 263 -0.14 -9.71 21.93
N MET A 264 -0.24 -10.36 20.77
CA MET A 264 0.53 -9.97 19.58
C MET A 264 0.02 -8.64 19.02
N LYS A 265 0.91 -7.66 18.92
CA LYS A 265 0.60 -6.34 18.36
C LYS A 265 0.73 -6.36 16.84
N TYR A 266 -0.11 -5.59 16.16
CA TYR A 266 -0.11 -5.52 14.70
C TYR A 266 -0.47 -4.14 14.17
N TRP A 267 0.02 -3.83 12.98
CA TRP A 267 -0.47 -2.74 12.13
C TRP A 267 -1.58 -3.26 11.21
N ILE A 268 -2.49 -2.37 10.83
CA ILE A 268 -3.52 -2.63 9.81
C ILE A 268 -3.09 -1.89 8.54
N ILE A 269 -2.70 -2.64 7.51
CA ILE A 269 -2.25 -2.12 6.23
C ILE A 269 -3.38 -2.19 5.21
N LYS A 270 -3.67 -1.07 4.55
CA LYS A 270 -4.44 -1.02 3.29
C LYS A 270 -3.47 -1.20 2.13
N ASN A 271 -3.66 -2.27 1.36
CA ASN A 271 -2.89 -2.55 0.14
C ASN A 271 -3.66 -2.10 -1.12
N SER A 272 -3.01 -2.19 -2.28
CA SER A 272 -3.51 -1.75 -3.60
C SER A 272 -3.58 -2.90 -4.61
N TRP A 273 -3.74 -4.14 -4.14
CA TRP A 273 -3.81 -5.36 -4.97
C TRP A 273 -5.22 -5.95 -5.05
N GLY A 274 -6.24 -5.10 -4.87
CA GLY A 274 -7.63 -5.54 -4.88
C GLY A 274 -8.08 -6.27 -3.60
N PRO A 275 -9.41 -6.49 -3.46
CA PRO A 275 -10.00 -7.07 -2.25
C PRO A 275 -9.80 -8.60 -2.12
N THR A 276 -9.39 -9.25 -3.21
CA THR A 276 -9.10 -10.69 -3.34
C THR A 276 -7.83 -11.11 -2.59
N TRP A 277 -6.88 -10.20 -2.44
CA TRP A 277 -5.64 -10.42 -1.71
C TRP A 277 -5.82 -10.15 -0.20
N GLY A 278 -5.16 -10.93 0.66
CA GLY A 278 -5.21 -10.75 2.11
C GLY A 278 -6.63 -10.84 2.69
N VAL A 279 -6.88 -10.02 3.71
CA VAL A 279 -8.19 -9.93 4.38
C VAL A 279 -8.97 -8.77 3.76
N GLY A 280 -9.63 -9.03 2.62
CA GLY A 280 -10.40 -8.00 1.93
C GLY A 280 -9.53 -6.87 1.36
N GLY A 281 -8.28 -7.17 0.98
CA GLY A 281 -7.29 -6.20 0.53
C GLY A 281 -6.43 -5.58 1.63
N TYR A 282 -6.63 -6.00 2.87
CA TYR A 282 -5.83 -5.57 4.02
C TYR A 282 -4.86 -6.64 4.49
N MET A 283 -3.80 -6.21 5.17
CA MET A 283 -2.90 -7.09 5.91
C MET A 283 -2.78 -6.65 7.36
N TYR A 284 -2.79 -7.62 8.26
CA TYR A 284 -2.34 -7.42 9.63
C TYR A 284 -0.89 -7.86 9.71
N ILE A 285 0.04 -6.94 9.97
CA ILE A 285 1.47 -7.23 10.06
C ILE A 285 1.97 -6.97 11.47
N GLN A 286 2.87 -7.81 11.96
CA GLN A 286 3.36 -7.72 13.33
C GLN A 286 4.05 -6.37 13.58
N LYS A 287 3.74 -5.79 14.74
CA LYS A 287 4.25 -4.50 15.24
C LYS A 287 5.14 -4.74 16.46
N GLU A 288 6.14 -3.88 16.65
CA GLU A 288 7.08 -3.94 17.80
C GLU A 288 7.80 -5.28 17.91
N VAL A 289 8.36 -5.75 16.79
CA VAL A 289 9.20 -6.95 16.78
C VAL A 289 10.52 -6.63 17.51
N TYR A 290 10.88 -7.48 18.48
CA TYR A 290 12.08 -7.29 19.29
C TYR A 290 13.34 -7.20 18.42
N ASN A 291 14.21 -6.22 18.72
CA ASN A 291 15.45 -5.94 17.98
C ASN A 291 15.29 -5.71 16.47
N LEU A 292 14.12 -5.21 16.03
CA LEU A 292 13.86 -4.88 14.63
C LEU A 292 13.47 -3.39 14.48
N PRO A 293 14.43 -2.45 14.64
CA PRO A 293 14.14 -1.01 14.62
C PRO A 293 13.57 -0.53 13.27
N ALA A 294 13.88 -1.23 12.18
CA ALA A 294 13.29 -0.96 10.86
C ALA A 294 11.79 -1.27 10.77
N GLY A 295 11.20 -1.92 11.79
CA GLY A 295 9.88 -2.53 11.71
C GLY A 295 9.89 -3.76 10.81
N LEU A 296 8.89 -4.63 10.95
CA LEU A 296 8.77 -5.81 10.09
C LEU A 296 8.65 -5.38 8.62
N CYS A 297 9.43 -6.02 7.75
CA CYS A 297 9.55 -5.67 6.33
C CYS A 297 10.07 -4.25 6.04
N GLY A 298 10.69 -3.57 7.01
CA GLY A 298 11.20 -2.21 6.84
C GLY A 298 10.15 -1.09 6.97
N LEU A 299 8.93 -1.40 7.43
CA LEU A 299 7.80 -0.45 7.45
C LEU A 299 8.03 0.83 8.26
N ALA A 300 9.01 0.87 9.15
CA ALA A 300 9.35 2.05 9.96
C ALA A 300 10.54 2.86 9.40
N MET A 301 11.09 2.48 8.24
CA MET A 301 12.26 3.13 7.65
C MET A 301 11.94 4.50 7.02
N ALA A 302 10.78 4.65 6.37
CA ALA A 302 10.39 5.92 5.74
C ALA A 302 8.88 6.22 5.77
N PRO A 303 8.25 6.26 6.96
CA PRO A 303 6.85 6.67 7.09
C PRO A 303 6.66 8.18 6.85
N SER A 304 5.57 8.57 6.20
CA SER A 304 5.21 9.97 5.99
C SER A 304 3.68 10.17 5.92
N TYR A 305 3.21 11.35 6.30
CA TYR A 305 1.79 11.68 6.24
C TYR A 305 1.54 13.12 5.77
N PRO A 306 0.43 13.38 5.05
CA PRO A 306 0.10 14.71 4.56
C PRO A 306 -0.60 15.56 5.62
N ILE A 307 -0.51 16.88 5.49
CA ILE A 307 -1.26 17.86 6.28
C ILE A 307 -2.39 18.41 5.41
N ALA A 308 -3.63 17.99 5.70
CA ALA A 308 -4.80 18.43 4.95
C ALA A 308 -5.04 19.94 5.09
N SER A 309 -5.36 20.60 3.96
CA SER A 309 -5.70 22.02 3.96
C SER A 309 -6.98 22.30 4.77
N PRO A 310 -7.00 23.35 5.62
CA PRO A 310 -8.21 23.78 6.30
C PRO A 310 -9.21 24.45 5.36
N TYR A 311 -8.78 24.89 4.17
CA TYR A 311 -9.62 25.65 3.23
C TYR A 311 -10.21 24.73 2.15
N ALA A 312 -11.36 25.11 1.60
CA ALA A 312 -11.89 24.49 0.38
C ALA A 312 -10.85 24.62 -0.75
N SER A 313 -10.78 23.62 -1.64
CA SER A 313 -9.99 23.77 -2.87
C SER A 313 -10.61 24.88 -3.72
N ALA A 314 -9.75 25.77 -4.22
CA ALA A 314 -10.13 26.91 -5.05
C ALA A 314 -10.27 26.52 -6.52
#